data_AF-A0A963EDF9-F1
#
_entry.id   AF-A0A963EDF9-F1
#
_cell.length_a   1.000
_cell.length_b   1.000
_cell.length_c   1.000
_cell.angle_alpha   90.00
_cell.angle_beta   90.00
_cell.angle_gamma   90.00
#
_symmetry.space_group_name_H-M   'P 1'
#
loop_
_entity.id
_entity.type
_entity.pdbx_description
1 polymer ?
#
loop_
_entity_poly.entity_id
_entity_poly.type
_entity_poly.pdbx_seq_one_letter_code
_entity_poly.pdbx_strand_id
1 'polypeptide(L)'
;ARCFTARAHNLPKDDCQYRCLDYPDGLTLSAQDDTRFLALNGIQTQSAQTCNLIAELERMRELGVDVVRISPQSRHSDRIIDIFHRCSTGGMEPEEGGRHLERLMPVGSCNGYWHGEAGMQVTQAQVRELSAE
;
A
#
# COMPACT_ATOMS: atom_id res chain seq x y z
N ALA A 1 -10.68 -6.45 -22.59
CA ALA A 1 -9.85 -6.57 -21.38
C ALA A 1 -10.34 -7.73 -20.52
N ARG A 2 -9.45 -8.67 -20.13
CA ARG A 2 -9.77 -9.85 -19.31
C ARG A 2 -9.98 -9.43 -17.84
N CYS A 3 -10.90 -10.07 -17.12
CA CYS A 3 -11.04 -9.95 -15.66
C CYS A 3 -10.21 -11.07 -15.01
N PHE A 4 -9.21 -10.72 -14.21
CA PHE A 4 -8.30 -11.67 -13.61
C PHE A 4 -8.98 -12.46 -12.48
N THR A 5 -9.81 -11.80 -11.65
CA THR A 5 -10.57 -12.50 -10.61
C THR A 5 -11.55 -13.50 -11.22
N ALA A 6 -12.31 -13.13 -12.27
CA ALA A 6 -13.21 -14.05 -12.96
C ALA A 6 -12.46 -15.28 -13.50
N ARG A 7 -11.31 -15.05 -14.13
CA ARG A 7 -10.44 -16.13 -14.63
C ARG A 7 -9.96 -17.06 -13.50
N ALA A 8 -9.60 -16.51 -12.33
CA ALA A 8 -9.18 -17.32 -11.18
C ALA A 8 -10.29 -18.27 -10.69
N HIS A 9 -11.55 -17.92 -10.92
CA HIS A 9 -12.73 -18.75 -10.63
C HIS A 9 -13.25 -19.54 -11.83
N ASN A 10 -12.51 -19.60 -12.95
CA ASN A 10 -12.95 -20.23 -14.19
C ASN A 10 -14.28 -19.69 -14.74
N LEU A 11 -14.54 -18.39 -14.52
CA LEU A 11 -15.71 -17.69 -15.03
C LEU A 11 -15.37 -16.86 -16.27
N PRO A 12 -16.28 -16.76 -17.26
CA PRO A 12 -16.16 -15.76 -18.32
C PRO A 12 -16.32 -14.36 -17.75
N LYS A 13 -15.75 -13.35 -18.42
CA LYS A 13 -15.83 -11.96 -17.96
C LYS A 13 -17.28 -11.45 -17.91
N ASP A 14 -18.07 -11.80 -18.93
CA ASP A 14 -19.42 -11.27 -19.11
C ASP A 14 -20.42 -11.84 -18.08
N ASP A 15 -20.06 -12.95 -17.43
CA ASP A 15 -20.77 -13.54 -16.28
C ASP A 15 -19.79 -13.75 -15.11
N CYS A 16 -19.07 -12.70 -14.73
CA CYS A 16 -18.05 -12.79 -13.67
C CYS A 16 -18.63 -12.96 -12.26
N GLN A 17 -19.96 -12.90 -12.11
CA GLN A 17 -20.69 -13.02 -10.85
C GLN A 17 -20.24 -12.05 -9.75
N TYR A 18 -19.60 -10.93 -10.12
CA TYR A 18 -19.04 -9.96 -9.17
C TYR A 18 -18.07 -10.57 -8.14
N ARG A 19 -17.33 -11.64 -8.51
CA ARG A 19 -16.42 -12.36 -7.61
C ARG A 19 -15.39 -11.50 -6.89
N CYS A 20 -15.03 -10.33 -7.43
CA CYS A 20 -14.14 -9.39 -6.74
C CYS A 20 -14.72 -8.88 -5.41
N LEU A 21 -16.04 -8.89 -5.21
CA LEU A 21 -16.66 -8.51 -3.94
C LEU A 21 -16.32 -9.48 -2.80
N ASP A 22 -15.99 -10.74 -3.11
CA ASP A 22 -15.53 -11.73 -2.13
C ASP A 22 -14.12 -11.38 -1.59
N TYR A 23 -13.40 -10.49 -2.28
CA TYR A 23 -12.02 -10.09 -1.98
C TYR A 23 -11.90 -8.57 -1.89
N PRO A 24 -12.36 -7.95 -0.80
CA PRO A 24 -12.47 -6.49 -0.72
C PRO A 24 -11.11 -5.77 -0.70
N ASP A 25 -10.01 -6.47 -0.37
CA ASP A 25 -8.63 -5.98 -0.50
C ASP A 25 -7.87 -6.63 -1.68
N GLY A 26 -8.59 -7.32 -2.58
CA GLY A 26 -8.04 -8.07 -3.71
C GLY A 26 -7.70 -9.52 -3.37
N LEU A 27 -7.72 -10.38 -4.40
CA LEU A 27 -7.32 -11.78 -4.28
C LEU A 27 -5.78 -11.87 -4.30
N THR A 28 -5.18 -12.14 -3.15
CA THR A 28 -3.72 -12.25 -3.00
C THR A 28 -3.17 -13.44 -3.78
N LEU A 29 -2.09 -13.18 -4.52
CA LEU A 29 -1.30 -14.15 -5.25
C LEU A 29 0.10 -14.28 -4.64
N SER A 30 0.52 -15.52 -4.44
CA SER A 30 1.89 -15.83 -4.05
C SER A 30 2.73 -16.24 -5.25
N ALA A 31 4.01 -15.89 -5.23
CA ALA A 31 5.02 -16.45 -6.11
C ALA A 31 5.32 -17.92 -5.73
N GLN A 32 6.17 -18.59 -6.52
CA GLN A 32 6.53 -19.99 -6.28
C GLN A 32 7.29 -20.23 -4.98
N ASP A 33 7.89 -19.18 -4.43
CA ASP A 33 8.60 -19.17 -3.14
C ASP A 33 7.70 -18.73 -1.97
N ASP A 34 6.37 -18.79 -2.17
CA ASP A 34 5.33 -18.36 -1.24
C ASP A 34 5.30 -16.84 -0.91
N THR A 35 6.12 -16.03 -1.58
CA THR A 35 6.09 -14.56 -1.40
C THR A 35 4.76 -13.99 -1.90
N ARG A 36 4.00 -13.35 -0.99
CA ARG A 36 2.79 -12.60 -1.34
C ARG A 36 3.17 -11.37 -2.16
N PHE A 37 2.95 -11.44 -3.47
CA PHE A 37 3.53 -10.48 -4.42
C PHE A 37 2.48 -9.55 -5.04
N LEU A 38 1.37 -10.10 -5.53
CA LEU A 38 0.32 -9.34 -6.23
C LEU A 38 -1.05 -9.57 -5.62
N ALA A 39 -1.97 -8.65 -5.87
CA ALA A 39 -3.40 -8.78 -5.59
C ALA A 39 -4.21 -8.57 -6.86
N LEU A 40 -5.18 -9.45 -7.13
CA LEU A 40 -6.12 -9.31 -8.25
C LEU A 40 -7.37 -8.59 -7.78
N ASN A 41 -7.67 -7.44 -8.40
CA ASN A 41 -8.84 -6.62 -8.10
C ASN A 41 -9.69 -6.44 -9.37
N GLY A 42 -10.41 -7.48 -9.74
CA GLY A 42 -11.19 -7.52 -10.97
C GLY A 42 -10.30 -7.52 -12.22
N ILE A 43 -10.23 -6.38 -12.91
CA ILE A 43 -9.39 -6.20 -14.12
C ILE A 43 -7.99 -5.66 -13.82
N GLN A 44 -7.70 -5.31 -12.56
CA GLN A 44 -6.43 -4.72 -12.15
C GLN A 44 -5.55 -5.77 -11.46
N THR A 45 -4.24 -5.63 -11.69
CA THR A 45 -3.20 -6.29 -10.90
C THR A 45 -2.54 -5.22 -10.05
N GLN A 46 -2.53 -5.41 -8.73
CA GLN A 46 -2.03 -4.47 -7.74
C GLN A 46 -0.90 -5.13 -6.95
N SER A 47 -0.08 -4.34 -6.24
CA SER A 47 0.85 -4.86 -5.24
C SER A 47 0.07 -5.55 -4.12
N ALA A 48 0.58 -6.68 -3.61
CA ALA A 48 -0.02 -7.30 -2.43
C ALA A 48 0.25 -6.49 -1.16
N GLN A 49 1.48 -5.98 -1.00
CA GLN A 49 1.85 -5.11 0.12
C GLN A 49 1.31 -3.69 -0.08
N THR A 50 1.07 -3.00 1.04
CA THR A 50 0.59 -1.62 1.07
C THR A 50 1.77 -0.66 0.97
N CYS A 51 1.77 0.22 -0.03
CA CYS A 51 2.73 1.32 -0.09
C CYS A 51 2.47 2.29 1.06
N ASN A 52 3.37 2.33 2.05
CA ASN A 52 3.24 3.16 3.23
C ASN A 52 4.38 4.18 3.31
N LEU A 53 4.03 5.45 3.27
CA LEU A 53 4.97 6.57 3.27
C LEU A 53 4.78 7.49 4.50
N ILE A 54 4.22 6.96 5.60
CA ILE A 54 4.01 7.78 6.81
C ILE A 54 5.32 8.36 7.36
N ALA A 55 6.42 7.63 7.28
CA ALA A 55 7.75 8.09 7.69
C ALA A 55 8.29 9.24 6.81
N GLU A 56 7.71 9.42 5.62
CA GLU A 56 8.15 10.38 4.61
C GLU A 56 7.35 11.68 4.64
N LEU A 57 6.39 11.83 5.56
CA LEU A 57 5.51 13.01 5.63
C LEU A 57 6.31 14.31 5.77
N GLU A 58 7.39 14.30 6.56
CA GLU A 58 8.29 15.44 6.69
C GLU A 58 8.97 15.77 5.37
N ARG A 59 9.55 14.75 4.74
CA ARG A 59 10.24 14.89 3.46
C ARG A 59 9.31 15.36 2.35
N MET A 60 8.07 14.86 2.31
CA MET A 60 7.03 15.32 1.39
C MET A 60 6.75 16.81 1.58
N ARG A 61 6.69 17.29 2.83
CA ARG A 61 6.49 18.70 3.12
C ARG A 61 7.65 19.56 2.64
N GLU A 62 8.90 19.12 2.86
CA GLU A 62 10.09 19.81 2.34
C GLU A 62 10.10 19.91 0.81
N LEU A 63 9.57 18.89 0.13
CA LEU A 63 9.42 18.85 -1.33
C LEU A 63 8.25 19.71 -1.84
N GLY A 64 7.47 20.32 -0.95
CA GLY A 64 6.31 21.15 -1.31
C GLY A 64 5.06 20.36 -1.68
N VAL A 65 4.89 19.14 -1.16
CA VAL A 65 3.67 18.34 -1.37
C VAL A 65 2.53 18.87 -0.48
N ASP A 66 1.45 19.32 -1.10
CA ASP A 66 0.26 19.83 -0.39
C ASP A 66 -0.73 18.74 0.03
N VAL A 67 -0.78 17.62 -0.71
CA VAL A 67 -1.81 16.58 -0.55
C VAL A 67 -1.20 15.20 -0.56
N VAL A 68 -1.45 14.44 0.51
CA VAL A 68 -1.19 13.00 0.59
C VAL A 68 -2.50 12.25 0.41
N ARG A 69 -2.52 11.29 -0.53
CA ARG A 69 -3.69 10.46 -0.79
C ARG A 69 -3.58 9.13 -0.05
N ILE A 70 -4.62 8.80 0.71
CA ILE A 70 -4.82 7.47 1.27
C ILE A 70 -5.78 6.71 0.36
N SER A 71 -5.38 5.52 -0.12
CA SER A 71 -6.32 4.60 -0.75
C SER A 71 -7.08 3.85 0.34
N PRO A 72 -8.42 3.89 0.37
CA PRO A 72 -9.18 3.19 1.40
C PRO A 72 -8.88 1.69 1.39
N GLN A 73 -8.74 1.14 2.59
CA GLN A 73 -8.69 -0.30 2.85
C GLN A 73 -10.10 -0.79 3.25
N SER A 74 -10.42 -2.05 2.97
CA SER A 74 -11.74 -2.61 3.30
C SER A 74 -12.12 -2.51 4.79
N ARG A 75 -11.10 -2.48 5.67
CA ARG A 75 -11.22 -2.38 7.12
C ARG A 75 -10.30 -1.30 7.66
N HIS A 76 -10.69 -0.72 8.80
CA HIS A 76 -9.89 0.23 9.57
C HIS A 76 -9.51 1.53 8.84
N SER A 77 -10.16 1.85 7.72
CA SER A 77 -9.87 3.08 6.96
C SER A 77 -9.96 4.35 7.81
N ASP A 78 -10.94 4.43 8.71
CA ASP A 78 -11.10 5.50 9.68
C ASP A 78 -9.88 5.67 10.59
N ARG A 79 -9.37 4.56 11.14
CA ARG A 79 -8.17 4.54 12.00
C ARG A 79 -6.91 4.90 11.23
N ILE A 80 -6.78 4.42 9.99
CA ILE A 80 -5.64 4.73 9.12
C ILE A 80 -5.60 6.24 8.86
N ILE A 81 -6.74 6.85 8.55
CA ILE A 81 -6.87 8.30 8.34
C ILE A 81 -6.47 9.07 9.62
N ASP A 82 -6.97 8.65 10.79
CA ASP A 82 -6.61 9.30 12.06
C ASP A 82 -5.10 9.25 12.34
N ILE A 83 -4.46 8.09 12.12
CA ILE A 83 -3.01 7.94 12.30
C ILE A 83 -2.24 8.90 11.38
N PHE A 84 -2.57 8.92 10.08
CA PHE A 84 -1.93 9.84 9.14
C PHE A 84 -2.18 11.31 9.51
N HIS A 85 -3.39 11.66 9.94
CA HIS A 85 -3.73 13.01 10.37
C HIS A 85 -2.94 13.43 11.62
N ARG A 86 -2.83 12.56 12.62
CA ARG A 86 -2.03 12.84 13.83
C ARG A 86 -0.55 13.00 13.49
N CYS A 87 0.00 12.19 12.60
CA CYS A 87 1.38 12.36 12.17
C CYS A 87 1.60 13.64 11.35
N SER A 88 0.69 13.99 10.43
CA SER A 88 0.83 15.20 9.62
C SER A 88 0.67 16.49 10.44
N THR A 89 -0.01 16.43 11.57
CA THR A 89 -0.24 17.57 12.48
C THR A 89 0.68 17.59 13.70
N GLY A 90 1.61 16.64 13.82
CA GLY A 90 2.55 16.56 14.96
C GLY A 90 1.96 16.00 16.26
N GLY A 91 0.75 15.42 16.23
CA GLY A 91 0.12 14.73 17.36
C GLY A 91 0.52 13.25 17.54
N MET A 92 1.41 12.74 16.69
CA MET A 92 2.01 11.41 16.76
C MET A 92 3.31 11.39 15.95
N GLU A 93 4.37 10.78 16.47
CA GLU A 93 5.61 10.60 15.71
C GLU A 93 5.40 9.62 14.53
N PRO A 94 5.92 9.90 13.32
CA PRO A 94 5.76 9.03 12.16
C PRO A 94 6.18 7.58 12.39
N GLU A 95 7.22 7.36 13.18
CA GLU A 95 7.68 6.01 13.54
C GLU A 95 6.65 5.26 14.39
N GLU A 96 6.00 5.95 15.34
CA GLU A 96 4.90 5.41 16.13
C GLU A 96 3.70 5.10 15.24
N GLY A 97 3.34 6.02 14.35
CA GLY A 97 2.29 5.83 13.36
C GLY A 97 2.54 4.61 12.48
N GLY A 98 3.77 4.44 11.99
CA GLY A 98 4.20 3.26 11.23
C GLY A 98 3.95 1.95 11.99
N ARG A 99 4.32 1.87 13.28
CA ARG A 99 4.05 0.69 14.11
C ARG A 99 2.56 0.42 14.34
N HIS A 100 1.72 1.46 14.36
CA HIS A 100 0.26 1.27 14.41
C HIS A 100 -0.27 0.75 13.09
N LEU A 101 0.14 1.33 11.97
CA LEU A 101 -0.31 0.95 10.63
C LEU A 101 0.10 -0.49 10.26
N GLU A 102 1.29 -0.94 10.64
CA GLU A 102 1.76 -2.30 10.34
C GLU A 102 0.78 -3.39 10.84
N ARG A 103 0.09 -3.13 11.96
CA ARG A 103 -0.92 -4.05 12.52
C ARG A 103 -2.27 -4.00 11.81
N LEU A 104 -2.48 -3.01 10.94
CA LEU A 104 -3.73 -2.80 10.21
C LEU A 104 -3.65 -3.27 8.75
N MET A 105 -2.45 -3.31 8.16
CA MET A 105 -2.26 -3.66 6.75
C MET A 105 -2.52 -5.15 6.48
N PRO A 106 -3.21 -5.54 5.39
CA PRO A 106 -3.58 -6.94 5.16
C PRO A 106 -2.38 -7.87 4.90
N VAL A 107 -1.35 -7.35 4.22
CA VAL A 107 -0.18 -8.12 3.77
C VAL A 107 1.14 -7.57 4.32
N GLY A 108 1.11 -6.39 4.95
CA GLY A 108 2.29 -5.65 5.42
C GLY A 108 2.63 -4.47 4.50
N SER A 109 3.68 -3.75 4.86
CA SER A 109 4.11 -2.52 4.20
C SER A 109 5.21 -2.74 3.14
N CYS A 110 5.31 -1.78 2.21
CA CYS A 110 6.47 -1.57 1.35
C CYS A 110 6.64 -0.06 1.07
N ASN A 111 7.85 0.37 0.70
CA ASN A 111 8.14 1.76 0.30
C ASN A 111 9.30 1.88 -0.70
N GLY A 112 9.88 0.78 -1.18
CA GLY A 112 11.10 0.80 -1.99
C GLY A 112 11.03 1.71 -3.22
N TYR A 113 9.87 1.79 -3.89
CA TYR A 113 9.70 2.65 -5.07
C TYR A 113 9.98 4.12 -4.78
N TRP A 114 9.58 4.63 -3.61
CA TRP A 114 9.85 6.00 -3.19
C TRP A 114 11.36 6.27 -3.05
N HIS A 115 12.12 5.26 -2.61
CA HIS A 115 13.56 5.35 -2.40
C HIS A 115 14.40 4.95 -3.63
N GLY A 116 13.77 4.68 -4.79
CA GLY A 116 14.47 4.22 -5.99
C GLY A 116 14.89 2.74 -5.94
N GLU A 117 14.40 1.99 -4.97
CA GLU A 117 14.64 0.55 -4.79
C GLU A 117 13.49 -0.28 -5.38
N ALA A 118 13.62 -1.61 -5.33
CA ALA A 118 12.54 -2.51 -5.75
C ALA A 118 11.26 -2.25 -4.93
N GLY A 119 10.13 -2.03 -5.60
CA GLY A 119 8.88 -1.58 -4.96
C GLY A 119 8.29 -2.50 -3.87
N MET A 120 8.71 -3.76 -3.81
CA MET A 120 8.33 -4.73 -2.77
C MET A 120 9.19 -4.64 -1.49
N GLN A 121 10.28 -3.88 -1.52
CA GLN A 121 11.17 -3.73 -0.38
C GLN A 121 10.62 -2.71 0.62
N VAL A 122 11.05 -2.90 1.86
CA VAL A 122 10.97 -1.90 2.91
C VAL A 122 12.37 -1.35 3.12
N THR A 123 12.55 -0.07 2.82
CA THR A 123 13.77 0.67 3.06
C THR A 123 13.59 1.46 4.34
N GLN A 124 14.53 1.34 5.27
CA GLN A 124 14.63 2.27 6.39
C GLN A 124 15.18 3.58 5.85
N ALA A 125 14.56 4.71 6.18
CA ALA A 125 14.99 6.02 5.73
C ALA A 125 16.50 6.20 6.00
N GLN A 126 17.32 6.09 4.96
CA GLN A 126 18.69 6.53 5.00
C GLN A 126 18.63 8.04 4.81
N VAL A 127 19.01 8.79 5.83
CA VAL A 127 19.35 10.20 5.70
C VAL A 127 20.56 10.26 4.76
N ARG A 128 20.32 10.32 3.45
CA ARG A 128 21.35 10.72 2.50
C ARG A 128 21.47 12.23 2.65
N GLU A 129 22.49 12.68 3.35
CA GLU A 129 23.02 14.03 3.16
C GLU A 129 23.20 14.23 1.65
N LEU A 130 22.38 15.09 1.07
CA LEU A 130 22.59 15.59 -0.27
C LEU A 130 23.87 16.42 -0.22
N SER A 131 25.01 15.77 -0.47
CA SER A 131 26.24 16.47 -0.85
C SER A 131 25.89 17.27 -2.11
N ALA A 132 25.86 18.59 -1.95
CA ALA A 132 25.75 19.52 -3.05
C ALA A 132 27.01 19.39 -3.94
N GLU A 133 26.81 19.00 -5.20
CA GLU A 133 27.74 19.25 -6.30
C GLU A 133 27.00 20.01 -7.40
#